data_AF-A0A3D3R6I0-F1
#
_entry.id   AF-A0A3D3R6I0-F1
#
_cell.length_a   1.000
_cell.length_b   1.000
_cell.length_c   1.000
_cell.angle_alpha   90.00
_cell.angle_beta   90.00
_cell.angle_gamma   90.00
#
_symmetry.space_group_name_H-M   'P 1'
#
loop_
_entity.id
_entity.type
_entity.pdbx_description
1 polymer ?
#
loop_
_entity_poly.entity_id
_entity_poly.type
_entity_poly.pdbx_seq_one_letter_code
_entity_poly.pdbx_strand_id
1 'polypeptide(L)'
;VSVDYGYHLGQRKLKVNGRLLDYPTLQVQPMHIKWLQQDLQQRSPGTFGVTTSEHDLVEYCPGFHQIAEQHDVRLQLVGDDHIVTHKTSPVPYRTGGALAGCWWNPKANQLCPDLSPQGYLIYHVSGEQMDCFYKGLGQRIAIVSHRYGAPLTGQEKIQAHLVQPRSGESLEFSVNGEDWQPMQEIGKPFYRTLYSATVDTRGLPEGVMTFQVRSTATDEVRKGTLVVMNGESPSPATKGAELTFTVGSKITNAKTQRTPRGTVSVVWNGEVVGQIQPQTPQTYSFPIPGSNLKAANLLEFQFSEEDDGMSLNSPLLTVQGNRVYDPRDAAIKEIRTGHWGQGAADWGGFLVGTSAQLEESPFQRKQNEFCFVLTETK
;
A
#
# COMPACT_ATOMS: atom_id res chain seq x y z
N VAL A 1 12.50 7.54 -22.50
CA VAL A 1 11.52 8.11 -23.47
C VAL A 1 10.30 8.56 -22.69
N SER A 2 9.82 9.79 -22.89
CA SER A 2 8.55 10.23 -22.30
C SER A 2 7.45 10.11 -23.35
N VAL A 3 6.46 9.27 -23.08
CA VAL A 3 5.29 9.11 -23.94
C VAL A 3 4.14 9.86 -23.26
N ASP A 4 3.81 11.02 -23.81
CA ASP A 4 2.65 11.77 -23.33
C ASP A 4 1.36 11.09 -23.83
N TYR A 5 0.53 10.71 -22.86
CA TYR A 5 -0.84 10.28 -23.06
C TYR A 5 -1.73 11.49 -22.75
N GLY A 6 -1.96 12.36 -23.71
CA GLY A 6 -2.84 13.51 -23.47
C GLY A 6 -4.30 13.07 -23.33
N TYR A 7 -4.96 13.47 -22.24
CA TYR A 7 -6.43 13.49 -22.03
C TYR A 7 -7.24 14.24 -23.12
N HIS A 8 -6.65 14.54 -24.27
CA HIS A 8 -7.13 15.56 -25.17
C HIS A 8 -7.28 15.09 -26.61
N LEU A 9 -6.88 13.84 -26.94
CA LEU A 9 -6.82 13.41 -28.34
C LEU A 9 -7.62 12.12 -28.60
N GLY A 10 -8.68 12.28 -29.41
CA GLY A 10 -9.67 11.27 -29.78
C GLY A 10 -10.98 11.36 -28.98
N GLN A 11 -12.10 10.92 -29.55
CA GLN A 11 -13.41 10.88 -28.89
C GLN A 11 -13.94 9.45 -28.86
N ARG A 12 -14.23 8.92 -27.67
CA ARG A 12 -15.09 7.77 -27.42
C ARG A 12 -16.37 8.26 -26.74
N LYS A 13 -17.50 7.62 -27.04
CA LYS A 13 -18.77 7.91 -26.36
C LYS A 13 -18.91 6.97 -25.17
N LEU A 14 -18.94 7.51 -23.94
CA LEU A 14 -19.28 6.74 -22.74
C LEU A 14 -20.67 7.11 -22.25
N LYS A 15 -21.44 6.11 -21.80
CA LYS A 15 -22.75 6.32 -21.18
C LYS A 15 -22.56 6.58 -19.70
N VAL A 16 -22.73 7.83 -19.26
CA VAL A 16 -22.67 8.25 -17.86
C VAL A 16 -24.06 8.75 -17.44
N ASN A 17 -24.66 8.11 -16.44
CA ASN A 17 -26.02 8.43 -15.96
C ASN A 17 -27.06 8.53 -17.08
N GLY A 18 -26.98 7.61 -18.05
CA GLY A 18 -27.91 7.57 -19.19
C GLY A 18 -27.58 8.49 -20.36
N ARG A 19 -26.59 9.39 -20.22
CA ARG A 19 -26.16 10.33 -21.29
C ARG A 19 -24.88 9.85 -21.96
N LEU A 20 -24.80 9.97 -23.29
CA LEU A 20 -23.56 9.74 -24.03
C LEU A 20 -22.71 11.01 -23.97
N LEU A 21 -21.54 10.91 -23.35
CA LEU A 21 -20.57 11.99 -23.24
C LEU A 21 -19.33 11.65 -24.05
N ASP A 22 -18.70 12.68 -24.62
CA ASP A 22 -17.40 12.55 -25.26
C ASP A 22 -16.31 12.42 -24.21
N TYR A 23 -15.53 11.35 -24.33
CA TYR A 23 -14.35 11.08 -23.52
C TYR A 23 -13.14 10.82 -24.42
N PRO A 24 -11.91 11.02 -23.92
CA PRO A 24 -10.70 10.63 -24.62
C PRO A 24 -10.66 9.11 -24.83
N THR A 25 -10.03 8.66 -25.91
CA THR A 25 -10.07 7.24 -26.34
C THR A 25 -9.40 6.25 -25.39
N LEU A 26 -8.60 6.68 -24.41
CA LEU A 26 -7.79 5.73 -23.63
C LEU A 26 -6.47 5.38 -24.34
N GLN A 27 -6.36 5.54 -25.67
CA GLN A 27 -5.30 4.91 -26.48
C GLN A 27 -4.26 5.87 -27.06
N VAL A 28 -2.98 5.45 -27.02
CA VAL A 28 -1.87 6.17 -27.62
C VAL A 28 -2.07 6.24 -29.14
N GLN A 29 -1.95 7.44 -29.70
CA GLN A 29 -2.16 7.66 -31.13
C GLN A 29 -1.06 6.99 -31.98
N PRO A 30 -1.37 6.43 -33.16
CA PRO A 30 -0.39 5.73 -34.00
C PRO A 30 0.87 6.54 -34.33
N MET A 31 0.77 7.86 -34.45
CA MET A 31 1.93 8.73 -34.67
C MET A 31 2.88 8.79 -33.47
N HIS A 32 2.38 8.73 -32.24
CA HIS A 32 3.20 8.66 -31.03
C HIS A 32 3.86 7.29 -30.89
N ILE A 33 3.18 6.22 -31.34
CA ILE A 33 3.77 4.88 -31.39
C ILE A 33 4.96 4.84 -32.37
N LYS A 34 4.79 5.41 -33.57
CA LYS A 34 5.88 5.53 -34.56
C LYS A 34 7.05 6.33 -34.01
N TRP A 35 6.77 7.46 -33.36
CA TRP A 35 7.81 8.28 -32.72
C TRP A 35 8.54 7.52 -31.62
N LEU A 36 7.81 6.82 -30.73
CA LEU A 36 8.39 5.99 -29.67
C LEU A 36 9.34 4.93 -30.25
N GLN A 37 8.94 4.23 -31.31
CA GLN A 37 9.78 3.25 -31.99
C GLN A 37 11.05 3.90 -32.56
N GLN A 38 10.92 5.06 -33.20
CA GLN A 38 12.07 5.80 -33.75
C GLN A 38 13.05 6.24 -32.66
N ASP A 39 12.55 6.76 -31.53
CA ASP A 39 13.37 7.18 -30.39
C ASP A 39 14.11 5.98 -29.77
N LEU A 40 13.40 4.87 -29.55
CA LEU A 40 13.98 3.64 -29.00
C LEU A 40 15.02 2.99 -29.93
N GLN A 41 14.89 3.15 -31.25
CA GLN A 41 15.85 2.67 -32.26
C GLN A 41 17.16 3.45 -32.27
N GLN A 42 17.16 4.73 -31.88
CA GLN A 42 18.34 5.59 -31.91
C GLN A 42 19.23 5.47 -30.67
N ARG A 43 18.89 4.59 -29.72
CA ARG A 43 19.65 4.42 -28.48
C ARG A 43 21.03 3.80 -28.75
N SER A 44 21.99 4.17 -27.90
CA SER A 44 23.34 3.60 -27.96
C SER A 44 23.32 2.09 -27.66
N PRO A 45 24.13 1.27 -28.37
CA PRO A 45 24.28 -0.15 -28.06
C PRO A 45 24.63 -0.39 -26.58
N GLY A 46 24.07 -1.45 -25.99
CA GLY A 46 24.30 -1.81 -24.59
C GLY A 46 23.53 -0.97 -23.56
N THR A 47 22.53 -0.18 -23.99
CA THR A 47 21.62 0.54 -23.10
C THR A 47 20.24 -0.13 -23.06
N PHE A 48 19.53 -0.01 -21.93
CA PHE A 48 18.13 -0.42 -21.80
C PHE A 48 17.17 0.78 -21.80
N GLY A 49 15.90 0.53 -22.12
CA GLY A 49 14.85 1.53 -22.18
C GLY A 49 14.13 1.70 -20.85
N VAL A 50 13.87 2.95 -20.47
CA VAL A 50 12.87 3.31 -19.46
C VAL A 50 11.87 4.26 -20.11
N THR A 51 10.58 3.94 -19.99
CA THR A 51 9.50 4.80 -20.46
C THR A 51 8.89 5.58 -19.31
N THR A 52 8.32 6.74 -19.60
CA THR A 52 7.48 7.48 -18.66
C THR A 52 6.13 7.77 -19.30
N SER A 53 5.05 7.61 -18.55
CA SER A 53 3.68 7.83 -19.01
C SER A 53 2.76 8.08 -17.83
N GLU A 54 1.52 8.51 -18.08
CA GLU A 54 0.55 8.64 -16.99
C GLU A 54 0.06 7.27 -16.50
N HIS A 55 -0.18 6.35 -17.42
CA HIS A 55 -0.68 5.01 -17.14
C HIS A 55 0.17 3.91 -17.80
N ASP A 56 -0.16 2.65 -17.49
CA ASP A 56 0.48 1.45 -18.04
C ASP A 56 0.36 1.40 -19.58
N LEU A 57 1.49 1.53 -20.28
CA LEU A 57 1.50 1.51 -21.75
C LEU A 57 1.13 0.13 -22.29
N VAL A 58 1.25 -0.96 -21.53
CA VAL A 58 0.76 -2.27 -21.95
C VAL A 58 -0.75 -2.25 -22.20
N GLU A 59 -1.49 -1.50 -21.38
CA GLU A 59 -2.95 -1.36 -21.49
C GLU A 59 -3.35 -0.37 -22.59
N TYR A 60 -2.61 0.74 -22.70
CA TYR A 60 -3.05 1.90 -23.48
C TYR A 60 -2.28 2.14 -24.79
N CYS A 61 -1.16 1.48 -25.01
CA CYS A 61 -0.34 1.62 -26.21
C CYS A 61 -0.37 0.33 -27.04
N PRO A 62 -1.13 0.30 -28.16
CA PRO A 62 -1.19 -0.87 -29.05
C PRO A 62 0.20 -1.35 -29.46
N GLY A 63 0.50 -2.63 -29.21
CA GLY A 63 1.77 -3.24 -29.57
C GLY A 63 2.94 -2.91 -28.63
N PHE A 64 2.70 -2.26 -27.49
CA PHE A 64 3.78 -1.83 -26.59
C PHE A 64 4.60 -2.98 -26.03
N HIS A 65 3.98 -4.13 -25.76
CA HIS A 65 4.73 -5.30 -25.29
C HIS A 65 5.80 -5.74 -26.30
N GLN A 66 5.47 -5.80 -27.60
CA GLN A 66 6.44 -6.12 -28.64
C GLN A 66 7.50 -5.04 -28.80
N ILE A 67 7.11 -3.75 -28.69
CA ILE A 67 8.05 -2.63 -28.71
C ILE A 67 9.04 -2.74 -27.54
N ALA A 68 8.56 -3.08 -26.35
CA ALA A 68 9.36 -3.24 -25.15
C ALA A 68 10.36 -4.39 -25.29
N GLU A 69 9.93 -5.54 -25.82
CA GLU A 69 10.81 -6.66 -26.10
C GLU A 69 11.87 -6.31 -27.16
N GLN A 70 11.46 -5.72 -28.29
CA GLN A 70 12.35 -5.36 -29.38
C GLN A 70 13.42 -4.33 -28.97
N HIS A 71 13.08 -3.47 -28.01
CA HIS A 71 13.92 -2.35 -27.58
C HIS A 71 14.37 -2.45 -26.12
N ASP A 72 14.39 -3.63 -25.50
CA ASP A 72 14.87 -3.85 -24.13
C ASP A 72 14.33 -2.79 -23.13
N VAL A 73 13.02 -2.53 -23.16
CA VAL A 73 12.38 -1.63 -22.20
C VAL A 73 12.16 -2.41 -20.91
N ARG A 74 12.90 -2.05 -19.86
CA ARG A 74 12.93 -2.80 -18.58
C ARG A 74 12.01 -2.22 -17.51
N LEU A 75 11.58 -0.97 -17.65
CA LEU A 75 10.71 -0.31 -16.68
C LEU A 75 9.86 0.80 -17.33
N GLN A 76 8.62 0.94 -16.85
CA GLN A 76 7.77 2.11 -17.03
C GLN A 76 7.69 2.92 -15.72
N LEU A 77 7.89 4.23 -15.78
CA LEU A 77 7.60 5.15 -14.69
C LEU A 77 6.22 5.76 -14.94
N VAL A 78 5.25 5.39 -14.12
CA VAL A 78 3.85 5.80 -14.27
C VAL A 78 3.41 6.78 -13.17
N GLY A 79 2.30 7.49 -13.40
CA GLY A 79 1.77 8.55 -12.53
C GLY A 79 0.28 8.40 -12.22
N ASP A 80 -0.38 9.53 -11.96
CA ASP A 80 -1.83 9.73 -11.72
C ASP A 80 -2.45 9.05 -10.49
N ASP A 81 -2.04 7.83 -10.16
CA ASP A 81 -2.67 7.04 -9.09
C ASP A 81 -2.34 7.54 -7.67
N HIS A 82 -1.43 8.49 -7.51
CA HIS A 82 -1.09 9.10 -6.22
C HIS A 82 -0.69 8.09 -5.14
N ILE A 83 -0.16 6.92 -5.51
CA ILE A 83 0.34 5.90 -4.60
C ILE A 83 1.75 5.47 -5.02
N VAL A 84 2.48 4.81 -4.14
CA VAL A 84 3.77 4.19 -4.44
C VAL A 84 3.58 2.68 -4.54
N THR A 85 3.57 2.16 -5.76
CA THR A 85 3.45 0.72 -6.02
C THR A 85 4.39 0.26 -7.14
N HIS A 86 4.55 -1.05 -7.25
CA HIS A 86 5.36 -1.71 -8.26
C HIS A 86 4.60 -2.92 -8.80
N LYS A 87 4.37 -2.94 -10.13
CA LYS A 87 3.82 -4.08 -10.86
C LYS A 87 4.93 -4.74 -11.64
N THR A 88 4.95 -6.08 -11.66
CA THR A 88 6.05 -6.89 -12.20
C THR A 88 5.80 -7.46 -13.60
N SER A 89 4.65 -7.22 -14.26
CA SER A 89 4.34 -7.88 -15.53
C SER A 89 3.39 -7.08 -16.44
N PRO A 90 3.41 -7.31 -17.76
CA PRO A 90 4.46 -7.99 -18.55
C PRO A 90 5.68 -7.09 -18.81
N VAL A 91 5.53 -5.77 -18.74
CA VAL A 91 6.63 -4.80 -18.65
C VAL A 91 6.48 -4.09 -17.30
N PRO A 92 7.43 -4.25 -16.34
CA PRO A 92 7.25 -3.71 -15.00
C PRO A 92 6.99 -2.21 -15.00
N TYR A 93 6.13 -1.74 -14.09
CA TYR A 93 5.94 -0.32 -13.87
C TYR A 93 6.00 0.05 -12.39
N ARG A 94 6.39 1.30 -12.12
CA ARG A 94 6.35 1.91 -10.78
C ARG A 94 5.56 3.21 -10.80
N THR A 95 4.62 3.35 -9.87
CA THR A 95 3.99 4.63 -9.57
C THR A 95 4.84 5.40 -8.56
N GLY A 96 5.10 6.67 -8.84
CA GLY A 96 6.05 7.49 -8.08
C GLY A 96 5.51 8.17 -6.81
N GLY A 97 4.28 7.86 -6.39
CA GLY A 97 3.56 8.64 -5.37
C GLY A 97 3.03 9.95 -5.93
N ALA A 98 2.91 10.98 -5.07
CA ALA A 98 2.42 12.29 -5.47
C ALA A 98 3.29 13.42 -4.90
N LEU A 99 3.73 14.33 -5.78
CA LEU A 99 4.45 15.54 -5.39
C LEU A 99 3.55 16.63 -4.80
N ALA A 100 2.22 16.52 -4.89
CA ALA A 100 1.26 17.43 -4.25
C ALA A 100 0.41 16.72 -3.18
N GLY A 101 0.80 15.48 -2.79
CA GLY A 101 -0.03 14.58 -2.01
C GLY A 101 -1.39 14.34 -2.68
N CYS A 102 -2.42 14.10 -1.88
CA CYS A 102 -3.82 14.12 -2.29
C CYS A 102 -4.31 15.54 -2.65
N TRP A 103 -3.98 16.03 -3.86
CA TRP A 103 -4.50 17.26 -4.52
C TRP A 103 -4.62 18.50 -3.61
N TRP A 104 -3.54 18.90 -2.92
CA TRP A 104 -3.48 20.12 -2.09
C TRP A 104 -4.44 20.16 -0.89
N ASN A 105 -5.14 19.06 -0.59
CA ASN A 105 -6.16 19.07 0.43
C ASN A 105 -5.52 18.91 1.83
N PRO A 106 -5.55 19.96 2.69
CA PRO A 106 -4.92 19.88 4.00
C PRO A 106 -5.55 18.81 4.90
N LYS A 107 -6.79 18.40 4.64
CA LYS A 107 -7.48 17.34 5.39
C LYS A 107 -6.86 15.96 5.16
N ALA A 108 -6.09 15.78 4.09
CA ALA A 108 -5.35 14.55 3.82
C ALA A 108 -3.98 14.52 4.53
N ASN A 109 -3.64 15.49 5.39
CA ASN A 109 -2.39 15.52 6.17
C ASN A 109 -1.11 15.33 5.33
N GLN A 110 -1.12 15.77 4.06
CA GLN A 110 -0.03 15.56 3.09
C GLN A 110 0.32 14.08 2.85
N LEU A 111 -0.64 13.18 3.08
CA LEU A 111 -0.51 11.76 2.81
C LEU A 111 -1.26 11.39 1.53
N CYS A 112 -0.77 10.33 0.91
CA CYS A 112 -1.35 9.64 -0.23
C CYS A 112 -2.30 8.52 0.26
N PRO A 113 -3.16 7.95 -0.60
CA PRO A 113 -4.11 6.91 -0.21
C PRO A 113 -3.47 5.59 0.26
N ASP A 114 -2.19 5.38 -0.04
CA ASP A 114 -1.36 4.28 0.48
C ASP A 114 -0.66 4.62 1.81
N LEU A 115 -0.97 5.78 2.40
CA LEU A 115 -0.34 6.37 3.60
C LEU A 115 1.12 6.79 3.39
N SER A 116 1.62 6.80 2.15
CA SER A 116 2.94 7.39 1.88
C SER A 116 2.84 8.93 2.01
N PRO A 117 3.90 9.61 2.51
CA PRO A 117 3.93 11.06 2.48
C PRO A 117 3.99 11.57 1.05
N GLN A 118 3.58 12.81 0.80
CA GLN A 118 3.94 13.55 -0.41
C GLN A 118 5.45 13.41 -0.67
N GLY A 119 5.85 13.07 -1.88
CA GLY A 119 7.22 12.68 -2.14
C GLY A 119 7.48 12.21 -3.58
N TYR A 120 8.62 11.56 -3.75
CA TYR A 120 9.12 11.10 -5.03
C TYR A 120 10.06 9.90 -4.88
N LEU A 121 10.17 9.10 -5.93
CA LEU A 121 11.20 8.05 -6.03
C LEU A 121 12.52 8.65 -6.54
N ILE A 122 13.62 8.24 -5.92
CA ILE A 122 14.97 8.51 -6.41
C ILE A 122 15.52 7.20 -6.97
N TYR A 123 16.00 7.25 -8.21
CA TYR A 123 16.60 6.11 -8.91
C TYR A 123 18.12 6.28 -9.01
N HIS A 124 18.84 5.18 -8.88
CA HIS A 124 20.27 5.08 -9.15
C HIS A 124 20.50 3.92 -10.10
N VAL A 125 21.10 4.22 -11.26
CA VAL A 125 21.40 3.24 -12.29
C VAL A 125 22.90 3.04 -12.33
N SER A 126 23.33 1.78 -12.21
CA SER A 126 24.74 1.38 -12.30
C SER A 126 24.85 0.12 -13.15
N GLY A 127 25.39 0.26 -14.37
CA GLY A 127 25.40 -0.82 -15.35
C GLY A 127 23.96 -1.28 -15.67
N GLU A 128 23.69 -2.57 -15.45
CA GLU A 128 22.36 -3.17 -15.64
C GLU A 128 21.44 -3.09 -14.42
N GLN A 129 21.96 -2.60 -13.29
CA GLN A 129 21.21 -2.52 -12.04
C GLN A 129 20.54 -1.14 -11.89
N MET A 130 19.32 -1.17 -11.36
CA MET A 130 18.56 0.04 -11.07
C MET A 130 17.94 -0.10 -9.68
N ASP A 131 18.50 0.64 -8.74
CA ASP A 131 18.01 0.72 -7.37
C ASP A 131 17.13 1.95 -7.22
N CYS A 132 16.15 1.89 -6.31
CA CYS A 132 15.32 3.05 -5.97
C CYS A 132 14.99 3.11 -4.48
N PHE A 133 14.62 4.31 -4.02
CA PHE A 133 13.93 4.49 -2.74
C PHE A 133 12.94 5.64 -2.80
N TYR A 134 11.91 5.59 -1.96
CA TYR A 134 10.94 6.67 -1.81
C TYR A 134 11.43 7.70 -0.80
N LYS A 135 11.30 8.97 -1.14
CA LYS A 135 11.67 10.10 -0.28
C LYS A 135 10.49 11.04 -0.12
N GLY A 136 10.07 11.23 1.12
CA GLY A 136 9.10 12.28 1.47
C GLY A 136 9.67 13.67 1.21
N LEU A 137 8.82 14.60 0.78
CA LEU A 137 9.18 15.99 0.56
C LEU A 137 9.59 16.64 1.89
N GLY A 138 10.76 17.27 1.92
CA GLY A 138 11.34 17.83 3.14
C GLY A 138 11.74 16.80 4.22
N GLN A 139 11.60 15.50 3.96
CA GLN A 139 11.94 14.44 4.91
C GLN A 139 13.31 13.85 4.60
N ARG A 140 14.15 13.65 5.62
CA ARG A 140 15.40 12.86 5.51
C ARG A 140 15.28 11.51 6.19
N ILE A 141 14.37 11.38 7.15
CA ILE A 141 14.12 10.13 7.86
C ILE A 141 12.90 9.44 7.25
N ALA A 142 12.99 8.13 7.01
CA ALA A 142 11.86 7.30 6.63
C ALA A 142 11.91 5.96 7.39
N ILE A 143 10.84 5.62 8.11
CA ILE A 143 10.65 4.29 8.70
C ILE A 143 10.20 3.37 7.57
N VAL A 144 10.98 2.32 7.29
CA VAL A 144 10.79 1.43 6.14
C VAL A 144 10.33 0.02 6.53
N SER A 145 10.40 -0.33 7.82
CA SER A 145 9.70 -1.48 8.38
C SER A 145 9.20 -1.19 9.79
N HIS A 146 8.11 -1.78 10.24
CA HIS A 146 7.10 -2.48 9.43
C HIS A 146 6.14 -1.48 8.77
N ARG A 147 5.20 -1.97 7.95
CA ARG A 147 4.14 -1.10 7.40
C ARG A 147 3.30 -0.51 8.55
N TYR A 148 2.69 0.65 8.30
CA TYR A 148 1.73 1.26 9.24
C TYR A 148 0.73 0.20 9.73
N GLY A 149 0.44 0.14 11.02
CA GLY A 149 -0.52 -0.79 11.64
C GLY A 149 -0.16 -2.26 11.54
N ALA A 150 1.09 -2.62 11.21
CA ALA A 150 1.53 -4.02 11.21
C ALA A 150 1.50 -4.63 12.63
N PRO A 151 1.13 -5.92 12.77
CA PRO A 151 1.19 -6.64 14.03
C PRO A 151 2.64 -6.93 14.42
N LEU A 152 2.95 -6.79 15.71
CA LEU A 152 4.26 -7.10 16.30
C LEU A 152 4.11 -8.02 17.50
N THR A 153 5.00 -9.01 17.59
CA THR A 153 5.06 -9.91 18.75
C THR A 153 6.50 -10.34 19.02
N GLY A 154 6.87 -10.49 20.30
CA GLY A 154 8.21 -10.92 20.67
C GLY A 154 9.28 -9.86 20.38
N GLN A 155 10.32 -10.24 19.62
CA GLN A 155 11.44 -9.35 19.27
C GLN A 155 11.42 -9.03 17.79
N GLU A 156 11.21 -7.76 17.48
CA GLU A 156 10.98 -7.29 16.11
C GLU A 156 12.06 -6.33 15.64
N LYS A 157 12.45 -6.44 14.37
CA LYS A 157 13.42 -5.54 13.73
C LYS A 157 12.71 -4.44 12.97
N ILE A 158 12.89 -3.22 13.45
CA ILE A 158 12.40 -2.00 12.81
C ILE A 158 13.55 -1.32 12.09
N GLN A 159 13.32 -0.92 10.84
CA GLN A 159 14.32 -0.31 9.99
C GLN A 159 13.91 1.11 9.59
N ALA A 160 14.91 1.98 9.51
CA ALA A 160 14.74 3.34 9.03
C ALA A 160 15.93 3.77 8.16
N HIS A 161 15.68 4.62 7.18
CA HIS A 161 16.72 5.27 6.40
C HIS A 161 16.91 6.72 6.82
N LEU A 162 18.16 7.18 6.75
CA LEU A 162 18.55 8.59 6.80
C LEU A 162 19.16 8.99 5.44
N VAL A 163 18.55 9.96 4.78
CA VAL A 163 19.00 10.47 3.46
C VAL A 163 20.10 11.52 3.65
N GLN A 164 21.21 11.34 2.91
CA GLN A 164 22.39 12.21 2.90
C GLN A 164 22.84 12.57 4.33
N PRO A 165 23.26 11.59 5.15
CA PRO A 165 23.69 11.84 6.52
C PRO A 165 24.89 12.80 6.56
N ARG A 166 24.92 13.68 7.56
CA ARG A 166 26.09 14.50 7.89
C ARG A 166 27.13 13.65 8.63
N SER A 167 28.36 14.13 8.67
CA SER A 167 29.41 13.46 9.45
C SER A 167 28.99 13.34 10.93
N GLY A 168 29.02 12.12 11.47
CA GLY A 168 28.61 11.82 12.85
C GLY A 168 27.09 11.80 13.11
N GLU A 169 26.25 12.03 12.09
CA GLU A 169 24.80 11.94 12.24
C GLU A 169 24.33 10.48 12.25
N SER A 170 23.46 10.15 13.20
CA SER A 170 22.88 8.81 13.35
C SER A 170 21.39 8.90 13.68
N LEU A 171 20.72 7.75 13.76
CA LEU A 171 19.32 7.66 14.15
C LEU A 171 19.17 7.10 15.55
N GLU A 172 18.20 7.64 16.28
CA GLU A 172 17.71 7.10 17.55
C GLU A 172 16.22 6.80 17.43
N PHE A 173 15.72 5.87 18.23
CA PHE A 173 14.31 5.52 18.28
C PHE A 173 13.72 5.61 19.69
N SER A 174 12.40 5.73 19.77
CA SER A 174 11.65 5.69 21.02
C SER A 174 10.26 5.04 20.81
N VAL A 175 9.80 4.30 21.82
CA VAL A 175 8.44 3.70 21.86
C VAL A 175 7.48 4.44 22.79
N ASN A 176 7.98 5.38 23.60
CA ASN A 176 7.19 6.22 24.50
C ASN A 176 7.33 7.73 24.20
N GLY A 177 8.25 8.11 23.32
CA GLY A 177 8.53 9.50 22.95
C GLY A 177 9.51 10.22 23.87
N GLU A 178 9.96 9.57 24.95
CA GLU A 178 10.80 10.17 25.99
C GLU A 178 12.18 9.49 26.07
N ASP A 179 12.19 8.15 26.10
CA ASP A 179 13.41 7.36 26.18
C ASP A 179 13.93 7.06 24.77
N TRP A 180 15.06 7.66 24.41
CA TRP A 180 15.67 7.52 23.10
C TRP A 180 16.85 6.56 23.15
N GLN A 181 16.87 5.60 22.22
CA GLN A 181 17.90 4.58 22.11
C GLN A 181 18.54 4.63 20.72
N PRO A 182 19.87 4.41 20.60
CA PRO A 182 20.53 4.42 19.30
C PRO A 182 20.03 3.28 18.41
N MET A 183 19.88 3.58 17.12
CA MET A 183 19.70 2.55 16.09
C MET A 183 21.07 2.13 15.53
N GLN A 184 21.22 0.85 15.20
CA GLN A 184 22.43 0.30 14.61
C GLN A 184 22.48 0.58 13.10
N GLU A 185 23.56 1.17 12.59
CA GLU A 185 23.83 1.22 11.15
C GLU A 185 24.04 -0.19 10.60
N ILE A 186 23.27 -0.58 9.58
CA ILE A 186 23.33 -1.90 8.94
C ILE A 186 23.64 -1.84 7.44
N GLY A 187 23.78 -0.65 6.86
CA GLY A 187 24.21 -0.50 5.46
C GLY A 187 24.19 0.94 4.96
N LYS A 188 24.85 1.17 3.82
CA LYS A 188 24.87 2.46 3.12
C LYS A 188 24.43 2.33 1.66
N PRO A 189 23.14 2.06 1.40
CA PRO A 189 22.61 2.14 0.05
C PRO A 189 22.81 3.55 -0.54
N PHE A 190 22.72 3.71 -1.86
CA PHE A 190 22.99 5.00 -2.50
C PHE A 190 22.17 6.16 -1.87
N TYR A 191 22.87 7.28 -1.62
CA TYR A 191 22.35 8.50 -0.98
C TYR A 191 21.71 8.36 0.42
N ARG A 192 21.80 7.19 1.07
CA ARG A 192 21.19 6.98 2.38
C ARG A 192 22.00 6.04 3.27
N THR A 193 21.68 6.04 4.56
CA THR A 193 22.18 5.06 5.51
C THR A 193 20.99 4.33 6.11
N LEU A 194 21.07 3.01 6.15
CA LEU A 194 20.05 2.13 6.70
C LEU A 194 20.41 1.79 8.14
N TYR A 195 19.45 2.00 9.02
CA TYR A 195 19.54 1.73 10.44
C TYR A 195 18.52 0.69 10.85
N SER A 196 18.82 -0.06 11.91
CA SER A 196 17.91 -1.04 12.51
C SER A 196 17.88 -0.90 14.03
N ALA A 197 16.69 -1.06 14.60
CA ALA A 197 16.43 -1.21 16.02
C ALA A 197 15.78 -2.57 16.27
N THR A 198 16.16 -3.23 17.36
CA THR A 198 15.41 -4.40 17.86
C THR A 198 14.50 -3.92 18.98
N VAL A 199 13.20 -4.13 18.83
CA VAL A 199 12.19 -3.77 19.83
C VAL A 199 11.64 -5.05 20.43
N ASP A 200 11.72 -5.17 21.76
CA ASP A 200 11.09 -6.26 22.51
C ASP A 200 9.68 -5.83 22.92
N THR A 201 8.66 -6.37 22.27
CA THR A 201 7.27 -5.98 22.50
C THR A 201 6.67 -6.65 23.74
N ARG A 202 7.31 -7.66 24.31
CA ARG A 202 6.77 -8.44 25.44
C ARG A 202 6.54 -7.62 26.70
N GLY A 203 7.28 -6.52 26.85
CA GLY A 203 7.14 -5.57 27.96
C GLY A 203 6.29 -4.34 27.62
N LEU A 204 5.74 -4.26 26.41
CA LEU A 204 4.95 -3.11 25.95
C LEU A 204 3.46 -3.39 26.10
N PRO A 205 2.64 -2.35 26.37
CA PRO A 205 1.19 -2.49 26.41
C PRO A 205 0.65 -3.04 25.08
N GLU A 206 -0.32 -3.96 25.16
CA GLU A 206 -1.02 -4.47 23.98
C GLU A 206 -1.85 -3.37 23.30
N GLY A 207 -1.91 -3.40 21.96
CA GLY A 207 -2.67 -2.45 21.15
C GLY A 207 -1.81 -1.48 20.34
N VAL A 208 -2.37 -0.32 20.02
CA VAL A 208 -1.72 0.64 19.11
C VAL A 208 -0.54 1.31 19.78
N MET A 209 0.64 1.16 19.18
CA MET A 209 1.90 1.76 19.63
C MET A 209 2.39 2.78 18.60
N THR A 210 2.95 3.89 19.09
CA THR A 210 3.69 4.86 18.27
C THR A 210 5.19 4.62 18.40
N PHE A 211 5.84 4.24 17.31
CA PHE A 211 7.28 4.16 17.19
C PHE A 211 7.81 5.47 16.60
N GLN A 212 8.83 6.06 17.21
CA GLN A 212 9.41 7.32 16.76
C GLN A 212 10.87 7.13 16.41
N VAL A 213 11.33 7.85 15.38
CA VAL A 213 12.74 7.91 14.96
C VAL A 213 13.15 9.36 14.83
N ARG A 214 14.31 9.71 15.36
CA ARG A 214 14.89 11.05 15.23
C ARG A 214 16.33 10.99 14.73
N SER A 215 16.79 12.09 14.17
CA SER A 215 18.20 12.30 13.85
C SER A 215 18.92 12.89 15.07
N THR A 216 20.17 12.48 15.31
CA THR A 216 21.01 13.07 16.36
C THR A 216 21.53 14.47 16.00
N ALA A 217 21.33 14.95 14.76
CA ALA A 217 21.87 16.22 14.27
C ALA A 217 20.81 17.23 13.83
N THR A 218 19.52 16.89 13.90
CA THR A 218 18.39 17.77 13.51
C THR A 218 17.18 17.50 14.38
N ASP A 219 16.25 18.45 14.45
CA ASP A 219 14.97 18.28 15.15
C ASP A 219 13.93 17.42 14.38
N GLU A 220 14.34 16.76 13.28
CA GLU A 220 13.43 15.90 12.52
C GLU A 220 13.08 14.65 13.33
N VAL A 221 11.79 14.48 13.60
CA VAL A 221 11.20 13.27 14.20
C VAL A 221 10.14 12.70 13.26
N ARG A 222 10.20 11.39 13.03
CA ARG A 222 9.20 10.65 12.26
C ARG A 222 8.52 9.62 13.13
N LYS A 223 7.23 9.42 12.89
CA LYS A 223 6.37 8.52 13.64
C LYS A 223 5.88 7.41 12.73
N GLY A 224 5.83 6.20 13.25
CA GLY A 224 5.17 5.04 12.68
C GLY A 224 4.16 4.49 13.68
N THR A 225 3.03 4.01 13.18
CA THR A 225 2.01 3.33 13.99
C THR A 225 2.15 1.84 13.78
N LEU A 226 2.16 1.06 14.87
CA LEU A 226 2.30 -0.39 14.90
C LEU A 226 1.29 -0.97 15.90
N VAL A 227 1.03 -2.28 15.85
CA VAL A 227 0.11 -2.94 16.79
C VAL A 227 0.88 -4.00 17.58
N VAL A 228 1.03 -3.80 18.88
CA VAL A 228 1.59 -4.82 19.78
C VAL A 228 0.54 -5.89 20.03
N MET A 229 0.92 -7.16 19.88
CA MET A 229 0.08 -8.34 20.03
C MET A 229 0.76 -9.39 20.92
N ASN A 230 0.52 -9.30 22.23
CA ASN A 230 1.12 -10.19 23.23
C ASN A 230 0.15 -11.27 23.72
N GLY A 231 -1.11 -11.24 23.28
CA GLY A 231 -2.13 -12.23 23.61
C GLY A 231 -2.91 -11.94 24.89
N GLU A 232 -2.93 -10.69 25.34
CA GLU A 232 -3.72 -10.25 26.49
C GLU A 232 -5.21 -10.48 26.23
N SER A 233 -5.93 -10.89 27.26
CA SER A 233 -7.39 -11.07 27.16
C SER A 233 -8.07 -9.70 27.20
N PRO A 234 -9.18 -9.50 26.45
CA PRO A 234 -9.93 -8.26 26.51
C PRO A 234 -10.65 -8.17 27.86
N SER A 235 -11.32 -7.05 28.10
CA SER A 235 -12.15 -6.88 29.31
C SER A 235 -13.12 -8.06 29.51
N PRO A 236 -13.29 -8.59 30.74
CA PRO A 236 -14.13 -9.78 31.02
C PRO A 236 -15.60 -9.67 30.58
N ALA A 237 -16.08 -8.47 30.25
CA ALA A 237 -17.44 -8.21 29.82
C ALA A 237 -17.73 -8.58 28.35
N THR A 238 -16.72 -8.89 27.54
CA THR A 238 -16.91 -9.14 26.09
C THR A 238 -17.48 -10.53 25.81
N LYS A 239 -18.77 -10.59 25.45
CA LYS A 239 -19.51 -11.87 25.23
C LYS A 239 -19.27 -12.54 23.86
N GLY A 240 -18.67 -11.83 22.91
CA GLY A 240 -18.45 -12.28 21.53
C GLY A 240 -18.49 -11.12 20.54
N ALA A 241 -18.24 -11.42 19.27
CA ALA A 241 -18.22 -10.46 18.19
C ALA A 241 -18.72 -11.06 16.88
N GLU A 242 -18.97 -10.19 15.90
CA GLU A 242 -19.30 -10.58 14.53
C GLU A 242 -18.27 -9.94 13.57
N LEU A 243 -17.55 -10.77 12.82
CA LEU A 243 -16.65 -10.33 11.77
C LEU A 243 -17.40 -10.32 10.43
N THR A 244 -17.43 -9.18 9.75
CA THR A 244 -18.11 -9.02 8.46
C THR A 244 -17.21 -8.40 7.40
N PHE A 245 -17.32 -8.89 6.17
CA PHE A 245 -16.68 -8.30 4.98
C PHE A 245 -17.34 -8.83 3.71
N THR A 246 -17.09 -8.17 2.59
CA THR A 246 -17.65 -8.48 1.28
C THR A 246 -16.55 -8.74 0.27
N VAL A 247 -16.68 -9.83 -0.49
CA VAL A 247 -15.69 -10.28 -1.49
C VAL A 247 -16.21 -10.07 -2.91
N GLY A 248 -15.32 -9.66 -3.82
CA GLY A 248 -15.58 -9.60 -5.27
C GLY A 248 -16.36 -8.37 -5.76
N SER A 249 -17.26 -8.57 -6.74
CA SER A 249 -17.91 -7.50 -7.52
C SER A 249 -18.88 -6.58 -6.75
N LYS A 250 -19.13 -6.84 -5.47
CA LYS A 250 -19.96 -5.99 -4.62
C LYS A 250 -19.20 -4.81 -4.01
N ILE A 251 -17.89 -4.70 -4.25
CA ILE A 251 -17.06 -3.62 -3.73
C ILE A 251 -17.19 -2.40 -4.65
N THR A 252 -17.69 -1.30 -4.11
CA THR A 252 -17.88 -0.04 -4.84
C THR A 252 -16.53 0.58 -5.17
N ASN A 253 -16.37 1.18 -6.36
CA ASN A 253 -15.14 1.87 -6.79
C ASN A 253 -13.84 1.04 -6.73
N ALA A 254 -13.95 -0.29 -6.69
CA ALA A 254 -12.82 -1.20 -6.86
C ALA A 254 -12.48 -1.36 -8.35
N LYS A 255 -11.21 -1.12 -8.72
CA LYS A 255 -10.66 -1.44 -10.05
C LYS A 255 -10.60 -2.95 -10.26
N THR A 256 -10.14 -3.68 -9.24
CA THR A 256 -10.02 -5.13 -9.22
C THR A 256 -11.17 -5.72 -8.41
N GLN A 257 -12.10 -6.39 -9.09
CA GLN A 257 -13.24 -7.07 -8.48
C GLN A 257 -13.08 -8.58 -8.62
N ARG A 258 -12.37 -9.20 -7.68
CA ARG A 258 -11.92 -10.59 -7.78
C ARG A 258 -12.44 -11.44 -6.62
N THR A 259 -12.96 -12.62 -6.96
CA THR A 259 -13.21 -13.72 -6.04
C THR A 259 -12.05 -14.72 -6.08
N PRO A 260 -11.80 -15.48 -5.00
CA PRO A 260 -10.76 -16.49 -5.02
C PRO A 260 -11.13 -17.61 -5.99
N ARG A 261 -10.11 -18.23 -6.60
CA ARG A 261 -10.25 -19.43 -7.44
C ARG A 261 -10.46 -20.68 -6.59
N GLY A 262 -9.75 -20.79 -5.47
CA GLY A 262 -9.87 -21.88 -4.50
C GLY A 262 -10.65 -21.48 -3.25
N THR A 263 -10.79 -22.42 -2.32
CA THR A 263 -11.31 -22.13 -0.98
C THR A 263 -10.29 -21.32 -0.19
N VAL A 264 -10.77 -20.37 0.62
CA VAL A 264 -9.92 -19.58 1.53
C VAL A 264 -10.40 -19.77 2.97
N SER A 265 -9.52 -20.22 3.85
CA SER A 265 -9.81 -20.28 5.29
C SER A 265 -9.67 -18.89 5.90
N VAL A 266 -10.68 -18.48 6.68
CA VAL A 266 -10.68 -17.25 7.45
C VAL A 266 -10.12 -17.58 8.83
N VAL A 267 -8.96 -17.01 9.16
CA VAL A 267 -8.20 -17.34 10.36
C VAL A 267 -8.21 -16.16 11.31
N TRP A 268 -8.64 -16.39 12.54
CA TRP A 268 -8.74 -15.40 13.61
C TRP A 268 -7.86 -15.84 14.78
N ASN A 269 -6.84 -15.05 15.12
CA ASN A 269 -5.89 -15.36 16.19
C ASN A 269 -5.28 -16.78 16.04
N GLY A 270 -5.01 -17.21 14.82
CA GLY A 270 -4.48 -18.54 14.51
C GLY A 270 -5.53 -19.66 14.40
N GLU A 271 -6.81 -19.40 14.67
CA GLU A 271 -7.89 -20.40 14.60
C GLU A 271 -8.80 -20.18 13.38
N VAL A 272 -9.18 -21.25 12.69
CA VAL A 272 -10.12 -21.16 11.55
C VAL A 272 -11.54 -20.91 12.07
N VAL A 273 -12.12 -19.76 11.69
CA VAL A 273 -13.50 -19.37 12.08
C VAL A 273 -14.51 -19.52 10.94
N GLY A 274 -14.03 -19.78 9.72
CA GLY A 274 -14.89 -20.05 8.58
C GLY A 274 -14.15 -20.16 7.26
N GLN A 275 -14.90 -20.24 6.17
CA GLN A 275 -14.36 -20.41 4.82
C GLN A 275 -15.09 -19.52 3.81
N ILE A 276 -14.32 -19.00 2.86
CA ILE A 276 -14.81 -18.30 1.68
C ILE A 276 -14.85 -19.30 0.53
N GLN A 277 -15.99 -19.40 -0.13
CA GLN A 277 -16.19 -20.31 -1.24
C GLN A 277 -15.61 -19.72 -2.54
N PRO A 278 -15.03 -20.57 -3.40
CA PRO A 278 -14.48 -20.13 -4.67
C PRO A 278 -15.54 -19.44 -5.53
N GLN A 279 -15.10 -18.46 -6.31
CA GLN A 279 -15.88 -17.82 -7.37
C GLN A 279 -17.22 -17.21 -6.93
N THR A 280 -17.42 -16.98 -5.63
CA THR A 280 -18.71 -16.53 -5.07
C THR A 280 -18.62 -15.11 -4.51
N PRO A 281 -19.14 -14.08 -5.22
CA PRO A 281 -19.18 -12.71 -4.70
C PRO A 281 -20.29 -12.56 -3.67
N GLN A 282 -19.94 -12.39 -2.40
CA GLN A 282 -20.92 -12.22 -1.34
C GLN A 282 -20.35 -11.49 -0.12
N THR A 283 -21.26 -11.10 0.76
CA THR A 283 -20.94 -10.64 2.11
C THR A 283 -20.89 -11.86 3.01
N TYR A 284 -19.79 -12.01 3.71
CA TYR A 284 -19.56 -13.05 4.70
C TYR A 284 -19.73 -12.46 6.10
N SER A 285 -20.27 -13.27 7.00
CA SER A 285 -20.33 -12.99 8.43
C SER A 285 -19.87 -14.22 9.20
N PHE A 286 -18.96 -14.02 10.16
CA PHE A 286 -18.42 -15.07 11.01
C PHE A 286 -18.58 -14.67 12.49
N PRO A 287 -19.27 -15.49 13.30
CA PRO A 287 -19.34 -15.26 14.74
C PRO A 287 -17.99 -15.58 15.38
N ILE A 288 -17.49 -14.68 16.21
CA ILE A 288 -16.26 -14.85 16.98
C ILE A 288 -16.63 -15.05 18.45
N PRO A 289 -16.37 -16.22 19.05
CA PRO A 289 -16.63 -16.46 20.45
C PRO A 289 -15.84 -15.48 21.34
N GLY A 290 -16.44 -15.05 22.46
CA GLY A 290 -15.74 -14.18 23.42
C GLY A 290 -14.43 -14.77 23.95
N SER A 291 -14.35 -16.11 24.06
CA SER A 291 -13.12 -16.84 24.43
C SER A 291 -11.96 -16.65 23.45
N ASN A 292 -12.27 -16.32 22.20
CA ASN A 292 -11.30 -16.18 21.11
C ASN A 292 -10.91 -14.71 20.87
N LEU A 293 -11.51 -13.77 21.60
CA LEU A 293 -11.16 -12.36 21.55
C LEU A 293 -9.97 -12.08 22.48
N LYS A 294 -9.12 -11.17 22.03
CA LYS A 294 -7.91 -10.64 22.67
C LYS A 294 -7.97 -9.12 22.70
N ALA A 295 -7.08 -8.46 23.45
CA ALA A 295 -7.00 -7.00 23.46
C ALA A 295 -6.57 -6.46 22.08
N ALA A 296 -5.68 -7.16 21.37
CA ALA A 296 -5.41 -6.99 19.96
C ALA A 296 -5.60 -8.33 19.23
N ASN A 297 -6.27 -8.32 18.08
CA ASN A 297 -6.65 -9.52 17.35
C ASN A 297 -6.13 -9.47 15.92
N LEU A 298 -5.82 -10.63 15.35
CA LEU A 298 -5.30 -10.78 14.00
C LEU A 298 -6.30 -11.58 13.16
N LEU A 299 -6.61 -11.04 11.98
CA LEU A 299 -7.34 -11.71 10.93
C LEU A 299 -6.39 -11.96 9.74
N GLU A 300 -6.38 -13.21 9.28
CA GLU A 300 -5.60 -13.68 8.16
C GLU A 300 -6.46 -14.51 7.20
N PHE A 301 -5.94 -14.70 5.99
CA PHE A 301 -6.60 -15.45 4.94
C PHE A 301 -5.63 -16.49 4.38
N GLN A 302 -5.96 -17.77 4.55
CA GLN A 302 -5.15 -18.87 4.03
C GLN A 302 -5.79 -19.43 2.76
N PHE A 303 -5.12 -19.23 1.63
CA PHE A 303 -5.57 -19.72 0.33
C PHE A 303 -5.16 -21.17 0.15
N SER A 304 -6.04 -21.98 -0.46
CA SER A 304 -5.71 -23.36 -0.87
C SER A 304 -4.77 -23.43 -2.08
N GLU A 305 -4.51 -22.30 -2.75
CA GLU A 305 -3.78 -22.19 -4.01
C GLU A 305 -2.71 -21.08 -3.89
N GLU A 306 -1.44 -21.39 -4.19
CA GLU A 306 -0.27 -20.52 -3.89
C GLU A 306 -0.21 -19.19 -4.65
N ASP A 307 -0.95 -19.02 -5.74
CA ASP A 307 -1.01 -17.80 -6.58
C ASP A 307 -2.44 -17.24 -6.69
N ASP A 308 -3.28 -17.55 -5.71
CA ASP A 308 -4.63 -17.05 -5.68
C ASP A 308 -4.72 -15.68 -5.00
N GLY A 309 -5.91 -15.10 -5.09
CA GLY A 309 -6.17 -13.82 -4.50
C GLY A 309 -7.60 -13.38 -4.68
N MET A 310 -8.01 -12.46 -3.83
CA MET A 310 -9.33 -11.85 -3.86
C MET A 310 -9.27 -10.38 -3.50
N SER A 311 -10.32 -9.66 -3.86
CA SER A 311 -10.59 -8.32 -3.34
C SER A 311 -11.68 -8.41 -2.27
N LEU A 312 -11.52 -7.69 -1.17
CA LEU A 312 -12.59 -7.44 -0.20
C LEU A 312 -12.73 -5.97 0.18
N ASN A 313 -13.89 -5.55 0.67
CA ASN A 313 -14.04 -4.25 1.33
C ASN A 313 -13.33 -4.26 2.70
N SER A 314 -13.47 -3.18 3.48
CA SER A 314 -12.91 -3.14 4.84
C SER A 314 -13.52 -4.20 5.76
N PRO A 315 -12.72 -5.14 6.31
CA PRO A 315 -13.16 -5.99 7.40
C PRO A 315 -13.66 -5.17 8.59
N LEU A 316 -14.82 -5.54 9.10
CA LEU A 316 -15.47 -4.90 10.24
C LEU A 316 -15.72 -5.93 11.32
N LEU A 317 -15.16 -5.69 12.51
CA LEU A 317 -15.52 -6.42 13.71
C LEU A 317 -16.57 -5.62 14.49
N THR A 318 -17.70 -6.24 14.81
CA THR A 318 -18.73 -5.65 15.67
C THR A 318 -18.74 -6.34 17.03
N VAL A 319 -18.43 -5.57 18.07
CA VAL A 319 -18.35 -6.04 19.46
C VAL A 319 -19.34 -5.25 20.29
N GLN A 320 -20.41 -5.89 20.78
CA GLN A 320 -21.43 -5.23 21.61
C GLN A 320 -22.01 -3.93 20.97
N GLY A 321 -22.16 -3.91 19.65
CA GLY A 321 -22.64 -2.75 18.88
C GLY A 321 -21.55 -1.75 18.48
N ASN A 322 -20.33 -1.86 19.02
CA ASN A 322 -19.20 -1.03 18.62
C ASN A 322 -18.53 -1.59 17.36
N ARG A 323 -18.18 -0.69 16.43
CA ARG A 323 -17.52 -1.01 15.16
C ARG A 323 -16.02 -0.80 15.29
N VAL A 324 -15.25 -1.86 15.06
CA VAL A 324 -13.78 -1.84 15.12
C VAL A 324 -13.22 -2.19 13.75
N TYR A 325 -12.30 -1.35 13.26
CA TYR A 325 -11.60 -1.52 11.99
C TYR A 325 -10.10 -1.68 12.24
N ASP A 326 -9.41 -2.14 11.20
CA ASP A 326 -7.96 -2.07 11.16
C ASP A 326 -7.45 -0.63 11.29
N PRO A 327 -6.41 -0.33 12.10
CA PRO A 327 -5.85 1.01 12.22
C PRO A 327 -5.43 1.63 10.87
N ARG A 328 -4.93 0.82 9.92
CA ARG A 328 -4.64 1.26 8.56
C ARG A 328 -5.91 1.65 7.81
N ASP A 329 -6.98 0.86 7.94
CA ASP A 329 -8.26 1.15 7.30
C ASP A 329 -8.82 2.48 7.82
N ALA A 330 -8.80 2.70 9.13
CA ALA A 330 -9.19 3.97 9.74
C ALA A 330 -8.37 5.16 9.17
N ALA A 331 -7.04 5.03 9.12
CA ALA A 331 -6.18 6.07 8.57
C ALA A 331 -6.46 6.33 7.07
N ILE A 332 -6.64 5.29 6.26
CA ILE A 332 -6.96 5.40 4.83
C ILE A 332 -8.33 6.08 4.64
N LYS A 333 -9.32 5.75 5.47
CA LYS A 333 -10.63 6.40 5.45
C LYS A 333 -10.54 7.90 5.70
N GLU A 334 -9.70 8.32 6.64
CA GLU A 334 -9.45 9.75 6.87
C GLU A 334 -8.86 10.44 5.64
N ILE A 335 -7.89 9.81 4.96
CA ILE A 335 -7.32 10.34 3.71
C ILE A 335 -8.37 10.42 2.62
N ARG A 336 -9.15 9.36 2.43
CA ARG A 336 -10.19 9.29 1.39
C ARG A 336 -11.29 10.32 1.63
N THR A 337 -11.78 10.43 2.86
CA THR A 337 -12.81 11.39 3.22
C THR A 337 -12.29 12.82 3.16
N GLY A 338 -11.03 13.04 3.54
CA GLY A 338 -10.35 14.30 3.37
C GLY A 338 -10.36 14.74 1.90
N HIS A 339 -10.02 13.83 0.99
CA HIS A 339 -9.82 14.14 -0.42
C HIS A 339 -11.10 14.10 -1.28
N TRP A 340 -11.86 13.00 -1.27
CA TRP A 340 -13.05 12.79 -2.11
C TRP A 340 -14.38 13.04 -1.36
N GLY A 341 -14.32 13.40 -0.08
CA GLY A 341 -15.49 13.65 0.75
C GLY A 341 -16.06 12.40 1.44
N GLN A 342 -17.08 12.59 2.28
CA GLN A 342 -17.59 11.56 3.19
C GLN A 342 -18.05 10.27 2.49
N GLY A 343 -18.61 10.38 1.29
CA GLY A 343 -19.06 9.22 0.52
C GLY A 343 -17.93 8.27 0.09
N ALA A 344 -16.68 8.71 0.16
CA ALA A 344 -15.51 7.95 -0.27
C ALA A 344 -14.85 7.11 0.83
N ALA A 345 -15.32 7.18 2.08
CA ALA A 345 -14.77 6.40 3.18
C ALA A 345 -14.64 4.92 2.82
N ASP A 346 -15.71 4.32 2.30
CA ASP A 346 -15.77 2.90 1.98
C ASP A 346 -15.55 2.59 0.48
N TRP A 347 -14.96 3.52 -0.28
CA TRP A 347 -14.61 3.25 -1.69
C TRP A 347 -13.44 2.27 -1.80
N GLY A 348 -13.64 1.22 -2.59
CA GLY A 348 -12.67 0.17 -2.81
C GLY A 348 -12.50 -0.71 -1.57
N GLY A 349 -11.26 -1.03 -1.22
CA GLY A 349 -10.94 -1.92 -0.10
C GLY A 349 -9.52 -2.46 -0.17
N PHE A 350 -9.41 -3.78 -0.04
CA PHE A 350 -8.17 -4.50 0.10
C PHE A 350 -8.04 -5.63 -0.91
N LEU A 351 -6.80 -5.96 -1.23
CA LEU A 351 -6.39 -7.06 -2.09
C LEU A 351 -5.59 -8.03 -1.22
N VAL A 352 -5.99 -9.29 -1.24
CA VAL A 352 -5.48 -10.33 -0.35
C VAL A 352 -5.07 -11.54 -1.15
N GLY A 353 -3.92 -12.12 -0.83
CA GLY A 353 -3.27 -13.18 -1.58
C GLY A 353 -2.02 -12.69 -2.32
N THR A 354 -1.44 -13.58 -3.10
CA THR A 354 -0.14 -13.45 -3.77
C THR A 354 -0.27 -13.25 -5.27
N SER A 355 -1.48 -13.42 -5.83
CA SER A 355 -1.70 -13.33 -7.27
C SER A 355 -1.13 -12.05 -7.88
N ALA A 356 -0.34 -12.19 -8.95
CA ALA A 356 0.24 -11.07 -9.70
C ALA A 356 -0.82 -10.13 -10.32
N GLN A 357 -2.06 -10.61 -10.46
CA GLN A 357 -3.19 -9.85 -11.00
C GLN A 357 -3.83 -8.91 -9.96
N LEU A 358 -3.42 -8.99 -8.69
CA LEU A 358 -3.81 -8.01 -7.68
C LEU A 358 -2.93 -6.78 -7.88
N GLU A 359 -3.50 -5.70 -8.38
CA GLU A 359 -2.82 -4.43 -8.60
C GLU A 359 -3.37 -3.37 -7.67
N GLU A 360 -2.49 -2.74 -6.88
CA GLU A 360 -2.88 -1.64 -5.99
C GLU A 360 -3.33 -0.43 -6.79
N SER A 361 -4.22 0.35 -6.20
CA SER A 361 -4.79 1.57 -6.75
C SER A 361 -5.08 2.55 -5.61
N PRO A 362 -5.46 3.81 -5.88
CA PRO A 362 -5.84 4.76 -4.82
C PRO A 362 -6.93 4.22 -3.88
N PHE A 363 -7.77 3.30 -4.38
CA PHE A 363 -8.89 2.73 -3.63
C PHE A 363 -8.65 1.28 -3.19
N GLN A 364 -7.55 0.63 -3.61
CA GLN A 364 -7.30 -0.77 -3.27
C GLN A 364 -5.85 -1.02 -2.87
N ARG A 365 -5.66 -1.60 -1.68
CA ARG A 365 -4.34 -1.84 -1.11
C ARG A 365 -4.08 -3.32 -0.87
N LYS A 366 -2.85 -3.79 -1.11
CA LYS A 366 -2.44 -5.15 -0.74
C LYS A 366 -2.23 -5.25 0.76
N GLN A 367 -2.94 -6.17 1.40
CA GLN A 367 -2.88 -6.39 2.84
C GLN A 367 -3.37 -7.79 3.21
N ASN A 368 -2.49 -8.67 3.65
CA ASN A 368 -2.87 -10.06 3.99
C ASN A 368 -3.32 -10.25 5.44
N GLU A 369 -3.01 -9.29 6.29
CA GLU A 369 -3.22 -9.35 7.73
C GLU A 369 -3.99 -8.10 8.18
N PHE A 370 -4.97 -8.27 9.05
CA PHE A 370 -5.78 -7.19 9.60
C PHE A 370 -5.80 -7.25 11.12
N CYS A 371 -5.55 -6.13 11.78
CA CYS A 371 -5.48 -6.02 13.23
C CYS A 371 -6.75 -5.37 13.79
N PHE A 372 -7.33 -5.91 14.85
CA PHE A 372 -8.47 -5.30 15.56
C PHE A 372 -8.12 -5.10 17.02
N VAL A 373 -8.00 -3.83 17.43
CA VAL A 373 -7.63 -3.46 18.79
C VAL A 373 -8.89 -3.13 19.59
N LEU A 374 -9.14 -3.93 20.62
CA LEU A 374 -10.21 -3.80 21.60
C LEU A 374 -9.63 -3.12 22.85
N THR A 375 -9.26 -1.85 22.75
CA THR A 375 -8.94 -1.08 23.97
C THR A 375 -10.20 -0.87 24.79
N GLU A 376 -10.08 -0.90 26.11
CA GLU A 376 -11.08 -0.25 26.96
C GLU A 376 -11.17 1.23 26.52
N THR A 377 -12.33 1.64 26.03
CA THR A 377 -12.68 3.07 26.04
C THR A 377 -12.59 3.51 27.50
N LYS A 378 -11.48 4.15 27.86
CA LYS A 378 -11.38 4.89 29.11
C LYS A 378 -12.38 6.04 29.13
#